data_AF-A0A1J5M1A5-F1
#
_entry.id   AF-A0A1J5M1A5-F1
#
_cell.length_a   1.000
_cell.length_b   1.000
_cell.length_c   1.000
_cell.angle_alpha   90.00
_cell.angle_beta   90.00
_cell.angle_gamma   90.00
#
_symmetry.space_group_name_H-M   'P 1'
#
loop_
_entity.id
_entity.type
_entity.pdbx_description
1 polymer ?
#
loop_
_entity_poly.entity_id
_entity_poly.type
_entity_poly.pdbx_seq_one_letter_code
_entity_poly.pdbx_strand_id
1 'polypeptide(L)'
;MGNANLTDKELIRSYLSGDEKSFEILLLRNKDRVFGYIMSKIRNENLANDIFQEVFIKVIRTFKNGSYNEEGKFLPWVLTISHNLVIDHFRKAKKMKMVSESSSKSEEFNIFSVLSLTDNNIEDDMIKEQIESDVVRLVEFLPEEQRAVLKNRIFKGMSFKDIAEQNDISINTALGRMRYALINLRKLIEKHEVSITV
;
A
#
# COMPACT_ATOMS: atom_id res chain seq x y z
N MET A 1 -30.01 12.62 -9.00
CA MET A 1 -28.74 12.77 -9.72
C MET A 1 -28.03 13.96 -9.08
N GLY A 2 -27.03 13.73 -8.22
CA GLY A 2 -26.39 14.83 -7.46
C GLY A 2 -25.05 14.46 -6.82
N ASN A 3 -24.83 13.18 -6.52
CA ASN A 3 -23.64 12.74 -5.79
C ASN A 3 -22.46 12.33 -6.67
N ALA A 4 -22.61 12.25 -8.01
CA ALA A 4 -21.55 11.75 -8.90
C ALA A 4 -20.30 12.65 -8.95
N ASN A 5 -20.47 13.96 -8.75
CA ASN A 5 -19.39 14.97 -8.76
C ASN A 5 -18.81 15.27 -7.37
N LEU A 6 -19.29 14.60 -6.31
CA LEU A 6 -18.77 14.81 -4.96
C LEU A 6 -17.37 14.20 -4.83
N THR A 7 -16.49 14.87 -4.10
CA THR A 7 -15.20 14.34 -3.67
C THR A 7 -15.39 13.15 -2.73
N ASP A 8 -14.36 12.31 -2.57
CA ASP A 8 -14.40 11.20 -1.62
C ASP A 8 -14.70 11.68 -0.19
N LYS A 9 -14.16 12.84 0.20
CA LYS A 9 -14.43 13.46 1.51
C LYS A 9 -15.91 13.79 1.68
N GLU A 10 -16.56 14.35 0.66
CA GLU A 10 -17.98 14.70 0.70
C GLU A 10 -18.87 13.45 0.71
N LEU A 11 -18.54 12.44 -0.09
CA LEU A 11 -19.25 11.16 -0.10
C LEU A 11 -19.18 10.47 1.27
N ILE A 12 -18.01 10.48 1.92
CA ILE A 12 -17.85 9.92 3.27
C ILE A 12 -18.70 10.71 4.27
N ARG A 13 -18.66 12.04 4.21
CA ARG A 13 -19.48 12.89 5.11
C ARG A 13 -20.96 12.63 4.93
N SER A 14 -21.45 12.54 3.69
CA SER A 14 -22.85 12.24 3.39
C SER A 14 -23.23 10.84 3.87
N TYR A 15 -22.37 9.84 3.68
CA TYR A 15 -22.59 8.50 4.22
C TYR A 15 -22.69 8.49 5.75
N LEU A 16 -21.78 9.19 6.44
CA LEU A 16 -21.82 9.31 7.91
C LEU A 16 -23.07 10.05 8.41
N SER A 17 -23.70 10.88 7.57
CA SER A 17 -24.99 11.52 7.85
C SER A 17 -26.22 10.67 7.53
N GLY A 18 -26.03 9.43 7.06
CA GLY A 18 -27.10 8.46 6.80
C GLY A 18 -27.45 8.24 5.33
N ASP A 19 -26.72 8.85 4.38
CA ASP A 19 -26.91 8.59 2.95
C ASP A 19 -26.13 7.36 2.49
N GLU A 20 -26.77 6.19 2.58
CA GLU A 20 -26.20 4.90 2.14
C GLU A 20 -25.76 4.92 0.67
N LYS A 21 -26.42 5.70 -0.20
CA LYS A 21 -26.04 5.81 -1.63
C LYS A 21 -24.69 6.46 -1.82
N SER A 22 -24.26 7.32 -0.90
CA SER A 22 -22.94 7.95 -0.97
C SER A 22 -21.82 6.93 -0.79
N PHE A 23 -22.03 5.88 0.01
CA PHE A 23 -21.07 4.79 0.13
C PHE A 23 -20.99 3.94 -1.14
N GLU A 24 -22.12 3.66 -1.79
CA GLU A 24 -22.14 2.93 -3.05
C GLU A 24 -21.29 3.64 -4.13
N ILE A 25 -21.44 4.95 -4.25
CA ILE A 25 -20.65 5.76 -5.21
C ILE A 25 -19.16 5.72 -4.85
N LEU A 26 -18.82 5.87 -3.56
CA LEU A 26 -17.44 5.80 -3.08
C LEU A 26 -16.81 4.43 -3.37
N LEU A 27 -17.56 3.35 -3.17
CA LEU A 27 -17.14 1.98 -3.45
C LEU A 27 -16.95 1.78 -4.96
N LEU A 28 -17.95 2.09 -5.77
CA LEU A 28 -17.89 1.92 -7.23
C LEU A 28 -16.73 2.70 -7.86
N ARG A 29 -16.42 3.89 -7.33
CA ARG A 29 -15.29 4.72 -7.78
C ARG A 29 -13.92 4.09 -7.49
N ASN A 30 -13.81 3.32 -6.41
CA ASN A 30 -12.53 2.80 -5.91
C ASN A 30 -12.37 1.29 -6.10
N LYS A 31 -13.43 0.57 -6.51
CA LYS A 31 -13.46 -0.90 -6.59
C LYS A 31 -12.32 -1.46 -7.46
N ASP A 32 -12.11 -0.90 -8.65
CA ASP A 32 -11.18 -1.49 -9.62
C ASP A 32 -9.72 -1.34 -9.16
N ARG A 33 -9.39 -0.19 -8.55
CA ARG A 33 -8.05 0.06 -7.98
C ARG A 33 -7.77 -0.87 -6.79
N VAL A 34 -8.73 -1.01 -5.89
CA VAL A 34 -8.59 -1.87 -4.70
C VAL A 34 -8.51 -3.35 -5.12
N PHE A 35 -9.42 -3.79 -6.00
CA PHE A 35 -9.44 -5.16 -6.49
C PHE A 35 -8.21 -5.50 -7.33
N GLY A 36 -7.81 -4.62 -8.24
CA GLY A 36 -6.59 -4.78 -9.05
C GLY A 36 -5.34 -4.90 -8.17
N TYR A 37 -5.23 -4.08 -7.13
CA TYR A 37 -4.15 -4.20 -6.14
C TYR A 37 -4.14 -5.58 -5.47
N ILE A 38 -5.28 -6.06 -4.95
CA ILE A 38 -5.38 -7.37 -4.30
C ILE A 38 -5.02 -8.49 -5.28
N MET A 39 -5.58 -8.45 -6.50
CA MET A 39 -5.31 -9.41 -7.57
C MET A 39 -3.82 -9.48 -7.93
N SER A 40 -3.14 -8.33 -8.00
CA SER A 40 -1.70 -8.27 -8.31
C SER A 40 -0.85 -9.05 -7.30
N LYS A 41 -1.31 -9.16 -6.05
CA LYS A 41 -0.60 -9.84 -4.95
C LYS A 41 -1.01 -11.29 -4.78
N ILE A 42 -2.30 -11.57 -4.85
CA ILE A 42 -2.88 -12.89 -4.55
C ILE A 42 -2.88 -13.82 -5.76
N ARG A 43 -3.04 -13.26 -6.97
CA ARG A 43 -3.10 -14.00 -8.25
C ARG A 43 -4.11 -15.17 -8.23
N ASN A 44 -5.19 -15.02 -7.48
CA ASN A 44 -6.31 -15.96 -7.39
C ASN A 44 -7.60 -15.15 -7.21
N GLU A 45 -8.53 -15.28 -8.15
CA GLU A 45 -9.73 -14.46 -8.23
C GLU A 45 -10.71 -14.69 -7.08
N ASN A 46 -10.96 -15.95 -6.71
CA ASN A 46 -11.88 -16.28 -5.62
C ASN A 46 -11.39 -15.67 -4.30
N LEU A 47 -10.11 -15.86 -4.00
CA LEU A 47 -9.52 -15.34 -2.78
C LEU A 47 -9.39 -13.81 -2.79
N ALA A 48 -9.14 -13.21 -3.95
CA ALA A 48 -9.13 -11.76 -4.09
C ALA A 48 -10.52 -11.16 -3.83
N ASN A 49 -11.59 -11.82 -4.29
CA ASN A 49 -12.97 -11.44 -3.98
C ASN A 49 -13.25 -11.50 -2.46
N ASP A 50 -12.82 -12.57 -1.79
CA ASP A 50 -12.99 -12.70 -0.33
C ASP A 50 -12.27 -11.57 0.43
N ILE A 51 -11.01 -11.30 0.07
CA ILE A 51 -10.23 -10.22 0.69
C ILE A 51 -10.85 -8.85 0.38
N PHE A 52 -11.30 -8.62 -0.85
CA PHE A 52 -11.96 -7.38 -1.26
C PHE A 52 -13.23 -7.12 -0.43
N GLN A 53 -14.06 -8.15 -0.21
CA GLN A 53 -15.22 -8.02 0.65
C GLN A 53 -14.82 -7.70 2.09
N GLU A 54 -13.80 -8.37 2.64
CA GLU A 54 -13.31 -8.09 3.99
C GLU A 54 -12.76 -6.65 4.12
N VAL A 55 -12.10 -6.11 3.09
CA VAL A 55 -11.66 -4.71 3.03
C VAL A 55 -12.85 -3.77 3.24
N PHE A 56 -13.90 -3.89 2.44
CA PHE A 56 -15.03 -2.97 2.50
C PHE A 56 -15.89 -3.16 3.76
N ILE A 57 -15.96 -4.38 4.31
CA ILE A 57 -16.54 -4.60 5.65
C ILE A 57 -15.76 -3.83 6.72
N LYS A 58 -14.42 -3.86 6.69
CA LYS A 58 -13.58 -3.07 7.61
C LYS A 58 -13.78 -1.58 7.42
N VAL A 59 -13.85 -1.10 6.18
CA VAL A 59 -14.14 0.31 5.87
C VAL A 59 -15.45 0.75 6.52
N ILE A 60 -16.53 -0.01 6.30
CA ILE A 60 -17.85 0.30 6.87
C ILE A 60 -17.80 0.33 8.39
N ARG A 61 -17.13 -0.63 9.02
CA ARG A 61 -16.97 -0.69 10.48
C ARG A 61 -16.21 0.52 11.01
N THR A 62 -15.14 0.93 10.35
CA THR A 62 -14.33 2.11 10.73
C THR A 62 -15.07 3.43 10.51
N PHE A 63 -15.98 3.50 9.54
CA PHE A 63 -16.87 4.65 9.41
C PHE A 63 -17.92 4.68 10.52
N LYS A 64 -18.60 3.55 10.78
CA LYS A 64 -19.67 3.47 11.78
C LYS A 64 -19.19 3.68 13.22
N ASN A 65 -17.94 3.33 13.53
CA ASN A 65 -17.36 3.55 14.85
C ASN A 65 -16.68 4.92 15.02
N GLY A 66 -16.74 5.79 13.99
CA GLY A 66 -16.16 7.13 14.03
C GLY A 66 -14.63 7.17 14.09
N SER A 67 -13.93 6.07 13.81
CA SER A 67 -12.46 6.01 13.91
C SER A 67 -11.73 6.47 12.65
N TYR A 68 -12.46 6.87 11.61
CA TYR A 68 -11.87 7.42 10.39
C TYR A 68 -11.52 8.91 10.54
N ASN A 69 -10.23 9.25 10.43
CA ASN A 69 -9.71 10.62 10.55
C ASN A 69 -8.85 11.07 9.34
N GLU A 70 -8.74 10.25 8.30
CA GLU A 70 -7.83 10.46 7.16
C GLU A 70 -8.42 11.39 6.09
N GLU A 71 -8.72 12.64 6.48
CA GLU A 71 -9.39 13.65 5.64
C GLU A 71 -8.84 13.70 4.20
N GLY A 72 -9.67 13.33 3.22
CA GLY A 72 -9.34 13.43 1.80
C GLY A 72 -8.35 12.37 1.28
N LYS A 73 -7.95 11.39 2.10
CA LYS A 73 -7.00 10.32 1.74
C LYS A 73 -7.65 8.93 1.75
N PHE A 74 -8.90 8.84 1.29
CA PHE A 74 -9.66 7.58 1.31
C PHE A 74 -8.95 6.44 0.58
N LEU A 75 -8.54 6.65 -0.68
CA LEU A 75 -7.89 5.60 -1.48
C LEU A 75 -6.59 5.08 -0.83
N PRO A 76 -5.62 5.93 -0.43
CA PRO A 76 -4.44 5.47 0.31
C PRO A 76 -4.74 4.71 1.61
N TRP A 77 -5.79 5.12 2.32
CA TRP A 77 -6.21 4.47 3.56
C TRP A 77 -6.82 3.08 3.29
N VAL A 78 -7.74 2.94 2.33
CA VAL A 78 -8.35 1.64 2.00
C VAL A 78 -7.34 0.66 1.40
N LEU A 79 -6.34 1.15 0.65
CA LEU A 79 -5.25 0.32 0.16
C LEU A 79 -4.36 -0.22 1.29
N THR A 80 -4.29 0.47 2.44
CA THR A 80 -3.60 -0.05 3.63
C THR A 80 -4.35 -1.18 4.29
N ILE A 81 -5.68 -1.05 4.42
CA ILE A 81 -6.53 -2.14 4.89
C ILE A 81 -6.36 -3.36 3.98
N SER A 82 -6.37 -3.13 2.66
CA SER A 82 -6.15 -4.17 1.64
C SER A 82 -4.79 -4.83 1.79
N HIS A 83 -3.73 -4.06 1.96
CA HIS A 83 -2.38 -4.57 2.19
C HIS A 83 -2.31 -5.44 3.44
N ASN A 84 -2.83 -4.96 4.56
CA ASN A 84 -2.81 -5.69 5.83
C ASN A 84 -3.53 -7.04 5.71
N LEU A 85 -4.67 -7.08 5.02
CA LEU A 85 -5.42 -8.32 4.78
C LEU A 85 -4.69 -9.29 3.86
N VAL A 86 -4.04 -8.80 2.80
CA VAL A 86 -3.19 -9.62 1.93
C VAL A 86 -2.01 -10.20 2.72
N ILE A 87 -1.31 -9.40 3.52
CA ILE A 87 -0.21 -9.87 4.37
C ILE A 87 -0.71 -10.89 5.39
N ASP A 88 -1.85 -10.64 6.03
CA ASP A 88 -2.47 -11.57 6.97
C ASP A 88 -2.85 -12.89 6.29
N HIS A 89 -3.35 -12.84 5.06
CA HIS A 89 -3.63 -14.03 4.28
C HIS A 89 -2.36 -14.87 4.06
N PHE A 90 -1.28 -14.25 3.58
CA PHE A 90 -0.01 -14.95 3.37
C PHE A 90 0.60 -15.45 4.69
N ARG A 91 0.47 -14.69 5.77
CA ARG A 91 0.93 -15.09 7.10
C ARG A 91 0.14 -16.30 7.61
N LYS A 92 -1.18 -16.34 7.42
CA LYS A 92 -2.03 -17.49 7.78
C LYS A 92 -1.73 -18.71 6.90
N ALA A 93 -1.55 -18.52 5.60
CA ALA A 93 -1.14 -19.59 4.69
C ALA A 93 0.24 -20.16 5.06
N LYS A 94 1.19 -19.28 5.39
CA LYS A 94 2.51 -19.66 5.90
C LYS A 94 2.41 -20.34 7.27
N LYS A 95 1.54 -19.88 8.18
CA LYS A 95 1.28 -20.49 9.49
C LYS A 95 0.56 -21.84 9.39
N MET A 96 -0.30 -22.04 8.40
CA MET A 96 -0.86 -23.37 8.08
C MET A 96 0.22 -24.33 7.56
N LYS A 97 1.26 -23.81 6.87
CA LYS A 97 2.48 -24.57 6.55
C LYS A 97 3.46 -24.68 7.72
N MET A 98 3.46 -23.73 8.66
CA MET A 98 4.35 -23.58 9.82
C MET A 98 3.61 -23.79 11.15
N VAL A 99 2.84 -24.87 11.27
CA VAL A 99 2.54 -25.45 12.60
C VAL A 99 3.83 -25.98 13.27
N SER A 100 4.99 -25.84 12.61
CA SER A 100 6.32 -25.69 13.20
C SER A 100 6.75 -24.21 13.22
N GLU A 101 6.77 -23.63 14.42
CA GLU A 101 7.42 -22.37 14.86
C GLU A 101 6.79 -20.98 14.58
N SER A 102 6.23 -20.45 15.68
CA SER A 102 6.33 -19.10 16.29
C SER A 102 6.16 -17.82 15.47
N SER A 103 5.24 -16.98 15.97
CA SER A 103 4.62 -15.83 15.32
C SER A 103 5.25 -14.50 15.72
N SER A 104 5.50 -13.61 14.76
CA SER A 104 5.75 -12.18 14.99
C SER A 104 4.64 -11.33 14.37
N LYS A 105 4.04 -10.46 15.19
CA LYS A 105 3.16 -9.35 14.79
C LYS A 105 4.06 -8.12 14.62
N SER A 106 3.90 -7.38 13.52
CA SER A 106 4.44 -6.02 13.40
C SER A 106 3.39 -5.09 12.83
N GLU A 107 3.33 -3.91 13.45
CA GLU A 107 2.34 -2.85 13.33
C GLU A 107 2.43 -2.07 12.02
N GLU A 108 1.33 -1.38 11.74
CA GLU A 108 0.94 -0.67 10.52
C GLU A 108 1.93 0.39 10.04
N PHE A 109 2.44 0.20 8.82
CA PHE A 109 2.99 1.28 8.01
C PHE A 109 2.23 1.35 6.68
N ASN A 110 1.55 2.46 6.44
CA ASN A 110 0.85 2.76 5.19
C ASN A 110 1.88 3.11 4.09
N ILE A 111 2.55 2.09 3.57
CA ILE A 111 3.48 2.17 2.44
C ILE A 111 2.78 2.76 1.19
N PHE A 112 1.45 2.60 1.12
CA PHE A 112 0.60 3.03 0.02
C PHE A 112 0.37 4.54 -0.06
N SER A 113 0.51 5.26 1.05
CA SER A 113 0.54 6.74 1.04
C SER A 113 1.73 7.29 0.23
N VAL A 114 2.76 6.47 0.03
CA VAL A 114 3.96 6.82 -0.74
C VAL A 114 4.02 6.11 -2.09
N LEU A 115 3.37 4.94 -2.21
CA LEU A 115 3.39 4.08 -3.41
C LEU A 115 2.28 4.37 -4.44
N SER A 116 1.66 5.55 -4.43
CA SER A 116 0.54 5.88 -5.35
C SER A 116 0.92 6.02 -6.82
N LEU A 117 2.03 5.43 -7.28
CA LEU A 117 2.41 5.31 -8.68
C LEU A 117 3.12 3.98 -8.90
N THR A 118 2.35 2.93 -9.17
CA THR A 118 2.70 1.85 -10.08
C THR A 118 1.39 1.09 -10.31
N ASP A 119 0.46 1.75 -11.01
CA ASP A 119 -0.50 1.02 -11.84
C ASP A 119 0.34 0.36 -12.92
N ASN A 120 0.87 -0.84 -12.62
CA ASN A 120 1.57 -1.60 -13.64
C ASN A 120 0.54 -2.56 -14.23
N ASN A 121 0.07 -2.17 -15.41
CA ASN A 121 -0.41 -3.11 -16.41
C ASN A 121 0.63 -4.21 -16.61
N ILE A 122 0.11 -5.40 -16.89
CA ILE A 122 0.88 -6.58 -17.22
C ILE A 122 1.34 -6.40 -18.67
N GLU A 123 2.48 -5.76 -18.90
CA GLU A 123 3.09 -5.71 -20.25
C GLU A 123 4.63 -5.81 -20.18
N ASP A 124 5.13 -6.84 -20.86
CA ASP A 124 6.50 -7.26 -21.18
C ASP A 124 7.59 -7.35 -20.09
N ASP A 125 8.03 -8.58 -19.80
CA ASP A 125 9.15 -8.90 -18.91
C ASP A 125 10.46 -8.19 -19.29
N MET A 126 10.68 -7.87 -20.58
CA MET A 126 11.86 -7.10 -21.03
C MET A 126 11.81 -5.63 -20.62
N ILE A 127 10.64 -5.00 -20.69
CA ILE A 127 10.44 -3.60 -20.24
C ILE A 127 10.64 -3.54 -18.72
N LYS A 128 10.15 -4.57 -18.03
CA LYS A 128 10.30 -4.70 -16.58
C LYS A 128 11.76 -4.82 -16.13
N GLU A 129 12.59 -5.62 -16.79
CA GLU A 129 14.03 -5.73 -16.45
C GLU A 129 14.77 -4.40 -16.63
N GLN A 130 14.46 -3.66 -17.70
CA GLN A 130 15.05 -2.35 -17.95
C GLN A 130 14.63 -1.33 -16.88
N ILE A 131 13.35 -1.28 -16.54
CA ILE A 131 12.82 -0.42 -15.47
C ILE A 131 13.43 -0.79 -14.11
N GLU A 132 13.55 -2.08 -13.79
CA GLU A 132 14.16 -2.54 -12.54
C GLU A 132 15.63 -2.11 -12.45
N SER A 133 16.39 -2.24 -13.55
CA SER A 133 17.79 -1.78 -13.62
C SER A 133 17.89 -0.26 -13.42
N ASP A 134 17.01 0.51 -14.05
CA ASP A 134 16.97 1.97 -13.91
C ASP A 134 16.65 2.40 -12.48
N VAL A 135 15.65 1.78 -11.85
CA VAL A 135 15.29 2.05 -10.45
C VAL A 135 16.43 1.70 -9.50
N VAL A 136 17.12 0.56 -9.70
CA VAL A 136 18.28 0.18 -8.88
C VAL A 136 19.39 1.22 -8.99
N ARG A 137 19.65 1.77 -10.18
CA ARG A 137 20.62 2.86 -10.35
C ARG A 137 20.19 4.13 -9.63
N LEU A 138 18.91 4.48 -9.69
CA LEU A 138 18.38 5.66 -9.00
C LEU A 138 18.46 5.56 -7.47
N VAL A 139 18.36 4.35 -6.91
CA VAL A 139 18.56 4.11 -5.47
C VAL A 139 19.94 4.53 -4.99
N GLU A 140 20.97 4.51 -5.85
CA GLU A 140 22.32 4.95 -5.48
C GLU A 140 22.45 6.46 -5.28
N PHE A 141 21.52 7.25 -5.83
CA PHE A 141 21.48 8.70 -5.64
C PHE A 141 20.74 9.13 -4.38
N LEU A 142 20.15 8.19 -3.64
CA LEU A 142 19.52 8.49 -2.37
C LEU A 142 20.56 8.77 -1.28
N PRO A 143 20.27 9.66 -0.32
CA PRO A 143 21.07 9.81 0.89
C PRO A 143 21.33 8.46 1.56
N GLU A 144 22.53 8.25 2.09
CA GLU A 144 22.98 6.95 2.60
C GLU A 144 21.99 6.32 3.58
N GLU A 145 21.51 7.10 4.54
CA GLU A 145 20.56 6.66 5.57
C GLU A 145 19.20 6.20 4.99
N GLN A 146 18.78 6.80 3.88
CA GLN A 146 17.54 6.45 3.19
C GLN A 146 17.74 5.18 2.35
N ARG A 147 18.86 5.14 1.62
CA ARG A 147 19.29 4.01 0.80
C ARG A 147 19.47 2.75 1.64
N ALA A 148 20.08 2.85 2.81
CA ALA A 148 20.34 1.73 3.71
C ALA A 148 19.04 1.07 4.18
N VAL A 149 18.07 1.88 4.64
CA VAL A 149 16.75 1.39 5.07
C VAL A 149 16.01 0.73 3.90
N LEU A 150 15.99 1.38 2.73
CA LEU A 150 15.35 0.84 1.53
C LEU A 150 15.97 -0.50 1.12
N LYS A 151 17.30 -0.60 1.09
CA LYS A 151 18.00 -1.82 0.69
C LYS A 151 17.76 -2.97 1.67
N ASN A 152 17.86 -2.71 2.97
CA ASN A 152 17.62 -3.72 4.00
C ASN A 152 16.15 -4.22 3.96
N ARG A 153 15.20 -3.32 3.69
CA ARG A 153 13.79 -3.69 3.59
C ARG A 153 13.49 -4.52 2.35
N ILE A 154 13.97 -4.09 1.18
CA ILE A 154 13.59 -4.67 -0.11
C ILE A 154 14.44 -5.90 -0.47
N PHE A 155 15.77 -5.81 -0.34
CA PHE A 155 16.67 -6.88 -0.75
C PHE A 155 16.92 -7.91 0.34
N LYS A 156 16.90 -7.50 1.62
CA LYS A 156 17.14 -8.41 2.76
C LYS A 156 15.86 -8.83 3.50
N GLY A 157 14.71 -8.26 3.14
CA GLY A 157 13.41 -8.61 3.74
C GLY A 157 13.28 -8.28 5.24
N MET A 158 14.13 -7.39 5.77
CA MET A 158 14.18 -7.10 7.22
C MET A 158 12.93 -6.35 7.70
N SER A 159 12.54 -6.57 8.96
CA SER A 159 11.50 -5.75 9.59
C SER A 159 12.03 -4.36 9.94
N PHE A 160 11.14 -3.36 10.05
CA PHE A 160 11.58 -2.02 10.50
C PHE A 160 12.15 -2.04 11.92
N LYS A 161 11.73 -3.02 12.74
CA LYS A 161 12.32 -3.27 14.05
C LYS A 161 13.76 -3.75 13.93
N ASP A 162 14.02 -4.76 13.10
CA ASP A 162 15.39 -5.29 12.91
C ASP A 162 16.31 -4.24 12.29
N ILE A 163 15.78 -3.42 11.36
CA ILE A 163 16.52 -2.30 10.77
C ILE A 163 16.84 -1.25 11.83
N ALA A 164 15.88 -0.93 12.70
CA ALA A 164 16.07 0.02 13.78
C ALA A 164 17.15 -0.46 14.76
N GLU A 165 17.09 -1.73 15.18
CA GLU A 165 18.07 -2.36 16.06
C GLU A 165 19.47 -2.42 15.41
N GLN A 166 19.57 -2.82 14.14
CA GLN A 166 20.86 -2.91 13.44
C GLN A 166 21.57 -1.55 13.29
N ASN A 167 20.80 -0.46 13.15
CA ASN A 167 21.34 0.88 12.92
C ASN A 167 21.35 1.74 14.18
N ASP A 168 21.00 1.18 15.35
CA ASP A 168 20.87 1.90 16.62
C ASP A 168 20.00 3.17 16.53
N ILE A 169 18.84 3.04 15.88
CA ILE A 169 17.86 4.13 15.70
C ILE A 169 16.49 3.71 16.21
N SER A 170 15.58 4.68 16.42
CA SER A 170 14.18 4.37 16.73
C SER A 170 13.46 3.77 15.51
N ILE A 171 12.45 2.93 15.75
CA ILE A 171 11.57 2.42 14.69
C ILE A 171 10.95 3.57 13.87
N ASN A 172 10.57 4.67 14.52
CA ASN A 172 10.04 5.86 13.85
C ASN A 172 11.06 6.54 12.95
N THR A 173 12.35 6.53 13.33
CA THR A 173 13.45 7.02 12.49
C THR A 173 13.61 6.15 11.25
N ALA A 174 13.57 4.81 11.39
CA ALA A 174 13.63 3.89 10.26
C ALA A 174 12.43 4.10 9.31
N LEU A 175 11.22 4.23 9.84
CA LEU A 175 10.00 4.52 9.06
C LEU A 175 10.09 5.88 8.34
N GLY A 176 10.59 6.91 9.03
CA GLY A 176 10.83 8.23 8.45
C GLY A 176 11.84 8.19 7.30
N ARG A 177 12.96 7.51 7.49
CA ARG A 177 13.99 7.31 6.44
C ARG A 177 13.43 6.56 5.23
N MET A 178 12.64 5.51 5.44
CA MET A 178 11.95 4.80 4.36
C MET A 178 11.00 5.72 3.58
N ARG A 179 10.20 6.53 4.29
CA ARG A 179 9.30 7.50 3.66
C ARG A 179 10.05 8.48 2.77
N TYR A 180 11.13 9.08 3.28
CA TYR A 180 11.93 10.02 2.50
C TYR A 180 12.68 9.34 1.35
N ALA A 181 13.15 8.11 1.53
CA ALA A 181 13.77 7.31 0.47
C ALA A 181 12.83 7.20 -0.74
N LEU A 182 11.59 6.81 -0.51
CA LEU A 182 10.59 6.64 -1.57
C LEU A 182 10.19 7.99 -2.22
N ILE A 183 10.00 9.06 -1.43
CA ILE A 183 9.69 10.40 -1.96
C ILE A 183 10.82 10.90 -2.87
N ASN A 184 12.06 10.75 -2.44
CA ASN A 184 13.22 11.19 -3.21
C ASN A 184 13.44 10.32 -4.44
N LEU A 185 13.21 9.01 -4.32
CA LEU A 185 13.30 8.08 -5.45
C LEU A 185 12.30 8.45 -6.54
N ARG A 186 11.06 8.83 -6.16
CA ARG A 186 10.06 9.32 -7.12
C ARG A 186 10.54 10.59 -7.85
N LYS A 187 11.07 11.57 -7.11
CA LYS A 187 11.62 12.80 -7.73
C LYS A 187 12.76 12.50 -8.70
N LEU A 188 13.59 11.50 -8.37
CA LEU A 188 14.67 11.05 -9.24
C LEU A 188 14.13 10.38 -10.51
N ILE A 189 13.11 9.53 -10.39
CA ILE A 189 12.42 8.92 -11.53
C ILE A 189 11.86 9.99 -12.47
N GLU A 190 11.14 10.98 -11.93
CA GLU A 190 10.58 12.10 -12.69
C GLU A 190 11.67 12.95 -13.37
N LYS A 191 12.80 13.18 -12.68
CA LYS A 191 13.92 13.99 -13.20
C LYS A 191 14.73 13.28 -14.29
N HIS A 192 14.85 11.96 -14.21
CA HIS A 192 15.68 11.18 -15.12
C HIS A 192 14.92 10.66 -16.35
N GLU A 193 13.66 11.10 -16.55
CA GLU A 193 12.77 10.65 -17.65
C GLU A 193 12.80 9.12 -17.82
N VAL A 194 12.94 8.37 -16.72
CA VAL A 194 12.77 6.92 -16.77
C VAL A 194 11.34 6.74 -17.24
N SER A 195 11.18 6.31 -18.49
CA SER A 195 9.88 6.20 -19.14
C SER A 195 9.10 5.09 -18.46
N ILE A 196 8.43 5.44 -17.36
CA ILE A 196 7.30 4.71 -16.81
C ILE A 196 6.09 5.20 -17.61
N THR A 197 6.09 4.87 -18.88
CA THR A 197 5.04 5.15 -19.87
C THR A 197 5.03 3.85 -20.67
N VAL A 198 4.03 2.98 -20.58
CA VAL A 198 2.56 3.15 -20.57
C VAL A 198 1.94 2.08 -19.65
#